data_AF-A0A668VJD2-F1
#
_entry.id   AF-A0A668VJD2-F1
#
_cell.length_a   1.000
_cell.length_b   1.000
_cell.length_c   1.000
_cell.angle_alpha   90.00
_cell.angle_beta   90.00
_cell.angle_gamma   90.00
#
_symmetry.space_group_name_H-M   'P 1'
#
loop_
_entity.id
_entity.type
_entity.pdbx_description
1 polymer ?
#
loop_
_entity_poly.entity_id
_entity_poly.type
_entity_poly.pdbx_seq_one_letter_code
_entity_poly.pdbx_strand_id
1 'polypeptide(L)'
;MSSILRGRAKIVPHLKTNFETERLGFRSVLMCDFARLSNLGTGGGQPVSLKMLYNALLSLTALMFCLSLFLVHRARVLENDFRKLQGDIILQLNQPCSEGVDGKLAKMLKTSEDIESRVFQEAQSSLKISSRRVKRDPGSSRAPTAFLQLRADTNKRPDIRGNITVISWTVSAQRGNAISQKENRIVVQEDGYYLVFGQVLFESPSIVMGHVVRSRASAEAELLRCLQAMPDRYPANTCYTAGTVQLLQDDELELVIPDRPTALISTDEDSTFFGVIQLN
;
A
#
# COMPACT_ATOMS: atom_id res chain seq x y z
N MET A 1 46.15 2.18 -40.45
CA MET A 1 46.78 2.03 -39.12
C MET A 1 45.65 2.04 -38.10
N SER A 2 44.98 0.92 -37.79
CA SER A 2 45.41 -0.37 -37.20
C SER A 2 45.90 -0.26 -35.76
N SER A 3 45.02 -0.62 -34.82
CA SER A 3 45.21 -1.41 -33.57
C SER A 3 43.99 -1.11 -32.68
N ILE A 4 42.92 -1.92 -32.55
CA ILE A 4 42.75 -3.35 -32.24
C ILE A 4 43.36 -3.76 -30.90
N LEU A 5 42.50 -3.78 -29.86
CA LEU A 5 42.42 -4.70 -28.73
C LEU A 5 40.93 -4.66 -28.32
N ARG A 6 40.00 -5.56 -28.66
CA ARG A 6 39.90 -7.03 -28.68
C ARG A 6 40.13 -7.68 -27.31
N GLY A 7 39.02 -7.96 -26.62
CA GLY A 7 38.93 -8.85 -25.44
C GLY A 7 37.46 -9.09 -25.07
N ARG A 8 36.71 -9.86 -25.86
CA ARG A 8 36.26 -11.23 -25.53
C ARG A 8 35.72 -11.42 -24.10
N ALA A 9 34.41 -11.62 -24.04
CA ALA A 9 33.70 -12.25 -22.94
C ALA A 9 34.37 -13.57 -22.51
N LYS A 10 34.50 -13.74 -21.20
CA LYS A 10 34.57 -15.04 -20.53
C LYS A 10 33.57 -15.00 -19.39
N ILE A 11 32.38 -15.52 -19.67
CA ILE A 11 31.52 -16.08 -18.62
C ILE A 11 32.18 -17.42 -18.27
N VAL A 12 32.76 -17.48 -17.08
CA VAL A 12 33.08 -18.74 -16.40
C VAL A 12 32.48 -18.64 -15.00
N PRO A 13 31.54 -19.53 -14.66
CA PRO A 13 30.99 -19.65 -13.32
C PRO A 13 31.90 -20.57 -12.51
N HIS A 14 32.32 -20.15 -11.31
CA HIS A 14 32.63 -20.98 -10.15
C HIS A 14 33.52 -20.18 -9.19
N LEU A 15 33.00 -19.83 -8.01
CA LEU A 15 33.53 -20.42 -6.79
C LEU A 15 32.37 -20.63 -5.82
N LYS A 16 31.91 -21.87 -5.83
CA LYS A 16 31.06 -22.47 -4.81
C LYS A 16 31.82 -22.50 -3.48
N THR A 17 31.02 -22.38 -2.42
CA THR A 17 31.15 -23.08 -1.13
C THR A 17 32.39 -22.81 -0.27
N ASN A 18 32.17 -22.13 0.84
CA ASN A 18 32.54 -22.60 2.17
C ASN A 18 31.70 -21.85 3.22
N PHE A 19 30.61 -22.47 3.68
CA PHE A 19 30.19 -22.49 5.09
C PHE A 19 29.13 -23.59 5.20
N GLU A 20 29.59 -24.82 4.97
CA GLU A 20 28.84 -26.01 5.29
C GLU A 20 29.14 -26.35 6.75
N THR A 21 28.10 -26.75 7.48
CA THR A 21 28.16 -27.62 8.66
C THR A 21 28.44 -26.96 10.03
N GLU A 22 27.38 -26.46 10.67
CA GLU A 22 27.14 -26.72 12.09
C GLU A 22 25.69 -27.13 12.32
N ARG A 23 25.36 -28.34 11.85
CA ARG A 23 24.22 -29.10 12.35
C ARG A 23 24.78 -30.21 13.24
N LEU A 24 25.15 -29.88 14.48
CA LEU A 24 25.34 -30.83 15.60
C LEU A 24 25.57 -30.02 16.88
N GLY A 25 24.48 -29.56 17.49
CA GLY A 25 24.54 -28.82 18.75
C GLY A 25 23.20 -28.74 19.49
N PHE A 26 22.21 -29.56 19.12
CA PHE A 26 21.07 -29.86 19.99
C PHE A 26 21.54 -30.87 21.03
N ARG A 27 22.34 -30.42 22.01
CA ARG A 27 22.66 -31.16 23.22
C ARG A 27 23.15 -30.21 24.30
N SER A 28 22.23 -29.91 25.23
CA SER A 28 22.53 -29.97 26.66
C SER A 28 23.70 -29.10 27.18
N VAL A 29 23.64 -27.78 27.03
CA VAL A 29 24.51 -26.88 27.83
C VAL A 29 23.73 -25.63 28.30
N LEU A 30 22.61 -25.85 28.99
CA LEU A 30 22.22 -25.05 30.16
C LEU A 30 21.28 -25.85 31.07
N MET A 31 21.59 -27.14 31.23
CA MET A 31 21.08 -28.00 32.30
C MET A 31 22.30 -28.75 32.83
N CYS A 32 23.14 -28.09 33.62
CA CYS A 32 24.10 -28.78 34.50
C CYS A 32 24.64 -27.94 35.67
N ASP A 33 24.47 -26.61 35.72
CA ASP A 33 25.03 -25.82 36.83
C ASP A 33 24.01 -25.31 37.87
N PHE A 34 22.77 -25.83 37.89
CA PHE A 34 21.82 -25.58 38.99
C PHE A 34 21.56 -26.79 39.91
N ALA A 35 22.12 -27.96 39.60
CA ALA A 35 21.97 -29.17 40.41
C ALA A 35 23.14 -29.43 41.39
N ARG A 36 24.14 -28.54 41.47
CA ARG A 36 25.29 -28.64 42.40
C ARG A 36 25.31 -27.62 43.54
N LEU A 37 24.24 -26.84 43.70
CA LEU A 37 24.08 -25.91 44.84
C LEU A 37 22.97 -26.33 45.83
N SER A 38 22.35 -27.49 45.64
CA SER A 38 21.29 -28.03 46.51
C SER A 38 21.78 -29.00 47.59
N ASN A 39 23.08 -29.27 47.69
CA ASN A 39 23.65 -30.15 48.73
C ASN A 39 24.90 -29.54 49.37
N LEU A 40 24.73 -28.45 50.12
CA LEU A 40 25.63 -28.12 51.21
C LEU A 40 24.90 -27.24 52.24
N GLY A 41 24.76 -27.74 53.46
CA GLY A 41 24.41 -26.91 54.62
C GLY A 41 22.94 -26.93 55.04
N THR A 42 22.52 -28.05 55.62
CA THR A 42 21.62 -28.01 56.79
C THR A 42 22.32 -27.20 57.89
N GLY A 43 21.86 -25.96 58.12
CA GLY A 43 22.27 -25.19 59.29
C GLY A 43 22.18 -23.67 59.10
N GLY A 44 21.24 -23.04 59.80
CA GLY A 44 21.19 -21.58 59.99
C GLY A 44 20.12 -20.85 59.18
N GLY A 45 19.19 -20.21 59.88
CA GLY A 45 18.02 -19.53 59.29
C GLY A 45 18.38 -18.48 58.23
N GLN A 46 17.87 -18.67 57.01
CA GLN A 46 17.92 -17.65 55.96
C GLN A 46 16.76 -16.65 56.12
N PRO A 47 17.00 -15.35 55.92
CA PRO A 47 15.94 -14.35 55.99
C PRO A 47 14.94 -14.57 54.85
N VAL A 48 13.66 -14.59 55.20
CA VAL A 48 12.48 -14.78 54.30
C VAL A 48 12.58 -13.95 53.01
N SER A 49 13.29 -12.82 53.06
CA SER A 49 13.58 -11.91 51.95
C SER A 49 14.29 -12.57 50.74
N LEU A 50 15.27 -13.45 50.95
CA LEU A 50 16.06 -14.00 49.83
C LEU A 50 15.27 -15.04 49.00
N LYS A 51 14.43 -15.85 49.67
CA LYS A 51 13.52 -16.78 48.99
C LYS A 51 12.42 -16.04 48.21
N MET A 52 11.92 -14.94 48.75
CA MET A 52 10.95 -14.08 48.07
C MET A 52 11.55 -13.43 46.80
N LEU A 53 12.79 -12.93 46.89
CA LEU A 53 13.53 -12.39 45.74
C LEU A 53 13.75 -13.43 44.64
N TYR A 54 14.16 -14.65 45.01
CA TYR A 54 14.37 -15.74 44.05
C TYR A 54 13.07 -16.13 43.33
N ASN A 55 11.96 -16.27 44.05
CA ASN A 55 10.66 -16.59 43.47
C ASN A 55 10.13 -15.47 42.58
N ALA A 56 10.33 -14.21 42.96
CA ALA A 56 9.97 -13.05 42.13
C ALA A 56 10.78 -13.00 40.83
N LEU A 57 12.09 -13.27 40.89
CA LEU A 57 12.94 -13.32 39.71
C LEU A 57 12.57 -14.49 38.78
N LEU A 58 12.24 -15.65 39.35
CA LEU A 58 11.75 -16.81 38.58
C LEU A 58 10.40 -16.51 37.91
N SER A 59 9.48 -15.84 38.61
CA SER A 59 8.19 -15.43 38.04
C SER A 59 8.36 -14.41 36.91
N LEU A 60 9.27 -13.44 37.07
CA LEU A 60 9.54 -12.41 36.06
C LEU A 60 10.15 -13.02 34.80
N THR A 61 11.11 -13.93 34.95
CA THR A 61 11.72 -14.63 33.82
C THR A 61 10.73 -15.51 33.08
N ALA A 62 9.85 -16.23 33.79
CA ALA A 62 8.76 -16.99 33.19
C ALA A 62 7.79 -16.08 32.41
N LEU A 63 7.41 -14.93 32.96
CA LEU A 63 6.51 -13.98 32.30
C LEU A 63 7.14 -13.39 31.04
N MET A 64 8.42 -12.99 31.10
CA MET A 64 9.15 -12.50 29.92
C MET A 64 9.29 -13.56 28.82
N PHE A 65 9.48 -14.82 29.20
CA PHE A 65 9.49 -15.95 28.26
C PHE A 65 8.11 -16.20 27.62
N CYS A 66 7.03 -16.12 28.40
CA CYS A 66 5.68 -16.22 27.86
C CYS A 66 5.36 -15.07 26.89
N LEU A 67 5.75 -13.85 27.21
CA LEU A 67 5.57 -12.69 26.34
C LEU A 67 6.37 -12.82 25.05
N SER A 68 7.63 -13.29 25.11
CA SER A 68 8.44 -13.48 23.91
C SER A 68 7.85 -14.56 22.99
N LEU A 69 7.37 -15.68 23.54
CA LEU A 69 6.65 -16.70 22.77
C LEU A 69 5.37 -16.14 22.12
N PHE A 70 4.60 -15.33 22.86
CA PHE A 70 3.40 -14.71 22.33
C PHE A 70 3.71 -13.74 21.19
N LEU A 71 4.75 -12.91 21.32
CA LEU A 71 5.19 -12.00 20.27
C LEU A 71 5.68 -12.75 19.02
N VAL A 72 6.46 -13.83 19.20
CA VAL A 72 6.91 -14.68 18.09
C VAL A 72 5.72 -15.36 17.41
N HIS A 73 4.73 -15.84 18.17
CA HIS A 73 3.52 -16.41 17.61
C HIS A 73 2.75 -15.37 16.77
N ARG A 74 2.52 -14.17 17.31
CA ARG A 74 1.86 -13.07 16.59
C ARG A 74 2.61 -12.69 15.32
N ALA A 75 3.95 -12.58 15.39
CA ALA A 75 4.78 -12.29 14.23
C ALA A 75 4.71 -13.38 13.17
N ARG A 76 4.73 -14.65 13.56
CA ARG A 76 4.59 -15.79 12.62
C ARG A 76 3.21 -15.85 11.97
N VAL A 77 2.13 -15.60 12.73
CA VAL A 77 0.78 -15.53 12.17
C VAL A 77 0.69 -14.40 11.15
N LEU A 78 1.22 -13.22 11.50
CA LEU A 78 1.25 -12.07 10.58
C LEU A 78 2.09 -12.34 9.33
N GLU A 79 3.23 -13.02 9.47
CA GLU A 79 4.07 -13.42 8.33
C GLU A 79 3.34 -14.42 7.42
N ASN A 80 2.61 -15.37 8.00
CA ASN A 80 1.80 -16.33 7.24
C ASN A 80 0.66 -15.63 6.50
N ASP A 81 -0.02 -14.69 7.14
CA ASP A 81 -1.10 -13.90 6.52
C ASP A 81 -0.55 -13.04 5.37
N PHE A 82 0.62 -12.43 5.55
CA PHE A 82 1.30 -11.68 4.49
C PHE A 82 1.69 -12.58 3.31
N ARG A 83 2.28 -13.76 3.57
CA ARG A 83 2.63 -14.73 2.52
C ARG A 83 1.40 -15.25 1.78
N LYS A 84 0.29 -15.47 2.49
CA LYS A 84 -0.98 -15.86 1.90
C LYS A 84 -1.54 -14.77 1.00
N LEU A 85 -1.56 -13.52 1.47
CA LEU A 85 -2.04 -12.38 0.71
C LEU A 85 -1.18 -12.14 -0.54
N GLN A 86 0.14 -12.28 -0.42
CA GLN A 86 1.07 -12.19 -1.56
C GLN A 86 0.82 -13.32 -2.58
N GLY A 87 0.54 -14.54 -2.10
CA GLY A 87 0.17 -15.67 -2.95
C GLY A 87 -1.13 -15.44 -3.70
N ASP A 88 -2.15 -14.91 -3.02
CA ASP A 88 -3.46 -14.62 -3.61
C ASP A 88 -3.37 -13.52 -4.68
N ILE A 89 -2.57 -12.47 -4.45
CA ILE A 89 -2.30 -11.41 -5.42
C ILE A 89 -1.58 -11.95 -6.67
N ILE A 90 -0.56 -12.81 -6.50
CA ILE A 90 0.17 -13.42 -7.61
C ILE A 90 -0.71 -14.39 -8.40
N LEU A 91 -1.65 -15.09 -7.74
CA LEU A 91 -2.61 -15.96 -8.41
C LEU A 91 -3.62 -15.18 -9.24
N GLN A 92 -4.12 -14.04 -8.75
CA GLN A 92 -5.01 -13.18 -9.53
C GLN A 92 -4.33 -12.54 -10.74
N LEU A 93 -3.05 -12.17 -10.61
CA LEU A 93 -2.26 -11.66 -11.74
C LEU A 93 -1.93 -12.73 -12.79
N ASN A 94 -1.92 -14.01 -12.41
CA ASN A 94 -1.65 -15.15 -13.30
C ASN A 94 -2.91 -15.89 -13.75
N GLN A 95 -4.11 -15.38 -13.44
CA GLN A 95 -5.36 -16.00 -13.89
C GLN A 95 -5.70 -15.50 -15.30
N PRO A 96 -5.51 -16.30 -16.37
CA PRO A 96 -6.03 -15.94 -17.67
C PRO A 96 -7.56 -15.96 -17.61
N CYS A 97 -8.19 -14.85 -17.96
CA CYS A 97 -9.61 -14.80 -18.29
C CYS A 97 -9.90 -15.92 -19.31
N SER A 98 -10.76 -16.87 -18.95
CA SER A 98 -11.27 -17.85 -19.90
C SER A 98 -12.76 -18.07 -19.73
N GLU A 99 -13.48 -17.66 -20.78
CA GLU A 99 -14.74 -18.20 -21.32
C GLU A 99 -14.88 -17.52 -22.70
N GLY A 100 -14.97 -18.14 -23.88
CA GLY A 100 -14.84 -19.51 -24.35
C GLY A 100 -14.99 -19.51 -25.89
N VAL A 101 -14.50 -20.58 -26.55
CA VAL A 101 -14.81 -21.07 -27.93
C VAL A 101 -14.28 -20.18 -29.09
N ASP A 102 -13.48 -20.60 -30.07
CA ASP A 102 -13.30 -21.89 -30.75
C ASP A 102 -11.86 -22.01 -31.31
N GLY A 103 -11.38 -23.24 -31.54
CA GLY A 103 -10.00 -23.54 -31.92
C GLY A 103 -9.65 -23.31 -33.39
N LYS A 104 -8.35 -23.19 -33.70
CA LYS A 104 -7.66 -23.90 -34.82
C LYS A 104 -6.15 -23.60 -34.89
N LEU A 105 -5.37 -24.65 -34.64
CA LEU A 105 -4.14 -25.09 -35.33
C LEU A 105 -2.92 -24.14 -35.48
N ALA A 106 -1.92 -24.42 -34.65
CA ALA A 106 -0.51 -24.78 -34.93
C ALA A 106 0.33 -24.08 -36.04
N LYS A 107 1.63 -24.00 -35.69
CA LYS A 107 2.86 -23.62 -36.44
C LYS A 107 3.15 -22.11 -36.35
N MET A 108 4.36 -21.65 -36.01
CA MET A 108 5.69 -22.19 -36.29
C MET A 108 6.73 -21.51 -35.40
N LEU A 109 7.75 -22.28 -34.99
CA LEU A 109 8.98 -21.83 -34.32
C LEU A 109 9.92 -21.09 -35.30
N LYS A 110 10.76 -20.19 -34.72
CA LYS A 110 11.90 -19.43 -35.29
C LYS A 110 11.48 -18.18 -36.09
N THR A 111 12.02 -17.01 -35.78
CA THR A 111 13.43 -16.68 -36.03
C THR A 111 13.93 -15.60 -35.05
N SER A 112 15.14 -15.84 -34.55
CA SER A 112 15.97 -14.91 -33.77
C SER A 112 16.58 -13.85 -34.69
N GLU A 113 16.85 -12.67 -34.14
CA GLU A 113 17.73 -11.62 -34.67
C GLU A 113 17.27 -10.98 -35.99
N ASP A 114 16.59 -9.84 -35.87
CA ASP A 114 17.19 -8.59 -36.33
C ASP A 114 16.33 -7.37 -35.93
N ILE A 115 17.00 -6.23 -35.81
CA ILE A 115 16.44 -4.87 -35.76
C ILE A 115 15.97 -4.38 -34.37
N GLU A 116 16.93 -4.31 -33.47
CA GLU A 116 17.08 -3.16 -32.56
C GLU A 116 17.23 -1.86 -33.41
N SER A 117 16.12 -1.34 -33.94
CA SER A 117 16.00 0.03 -34.50
C SER A 117 14.58 0.23 -35.07
N ARG A 118 13.54 0.23 -34.22
CA ARG A 118 12.21 0.76 -34.60
C ARG A 118 11.26 1.05 -33.43
N VAL A 119 11.78 1.29 -32.22
CA VAL A 119 10.95 1.60 -31.02
C VAL A 119 10.62 3.11 -30.89
N PHE A 120 11.09 3.95 -31.79
CA PHE A 120 10.72 5.36 -31.84
C PHE A 120 10.33 5.73 -33.27
N GLN A 121 9.09 5.43 -33.70
CA GLN A 121 8.32 6.26 -34.66
C GLN A 121 6.99 5.69 -35.19
N GLU A 122 6.49 4.54 -34.73
CA GLU A 122 5.15 4.05 -35.16
C GLU A 122 4.22 3.82 -33.97
N ALA A 123 3.86 4.91 -33.27
CA ALA A 123 2.67 4.96 -32.41
C ALA A 123 1.73 6.12 -32.79
N GLN A 124 1.95 6.75 -33.95
CA GLN A 124 1.06 7.78 -34.50
C GLN A 124 0.72 7.50 -35.96
N SER A 125 0.05 6.38 -36.22
CA SER A 125 -0.96 6.25 -37.27
C SER A 125 -1.44 4.80 -37.32
N SER A 126 -2.71 4.61 -37.66
CA SER A 126 -3.40 3.31 -37.78
C SER A 126 -3.96 2.68 -36.49
N LEU A 127 -4.94 3.36 -35.88
CA LEU A 127 -6.10 2.67 -35.28
C LEU A 127 -7.40 3.24 -35.87
N LYS A 128 -7.67 2.89 -37.13
CA LYS A 128 -9.00 3.03 -37.73
C LYS A 128 -9.81 1.76 -37.39
N ILE A 129 -10.17 1.61 -36.12
CA ILE A 129 -11.13 0.59 -35.70
C ILE A 129 -12.51 1.22 -35.82
N SER A 130 -13.20 0.87 -36.91
CA SER A 130 -14.63 1.11 -37.10
C SER A 130 -15.39 0.34 -36.02
N SER A 131 -15.67 0.98 -34.88
CA SER A 131 -16.63 0.44 -33.94
C SER A 131 -18.03 0.66 -34.53
N ARG A 132 -18.65 -0.40 -35.06
CA ARG A 132 -20.11 -0.40 -35.26
C ARG A 132 -20.75 -0.10 -33.91
N ARG A 133 -21.23 1.13 -33.77
CA ARG A 133 -22.00 1.60 -32.61
C ARG A 133 -23.27 0.77 -32.55
N VAL A 134 -23.26 -0.30 -31.76
CA VAL A 134 -24.49 -0.97 -31.33
C VAL A 134 -25.22 0.06 -30.46
N LYS A 135 -26.31 0.59 -31.00
CA LYS A 135 -27.25 1.44 -30.27
C LYS A 135 -27.83 0.58 -29.16
N ARG A 136 -27.21 0.62 -27.97
CA ARG A 136 -27.85 0.15 -26.74
C ARG A 136 -29.03 1.07 -26.50
N ASP A 137 -30.20 0.47 -26.30
CA ASP A 137 -31.41 1.17 -25.92
C ASP A 137 -31.13 1.97 -24.64
N PRO A 138 -31.54 3.25 -24.53
CA PRO A 138 -31.34 4.05 -23.34
C PRO A 138 -32.35 3.63 -22.26
N GLY A 139 -32.18 2.43 -21.73
CA GLY A 139 -32.85 1.99 -20.51
C GLY A 139 -32.29 2.77 -19.33
N SER A 140 -32.86 3.95 -19.06
CA SER A 140 -32.82 4.72 -17.80
C SER A 140 -31.55 4.61 -16.94
N SER A 141 -30.36 4.78 -17.53
CA SER A 141 -29.19 5.23 -16.76
C SER A 141 -29.45 6.70 -16.42
N ARG A 142 -30.19 6.97 -15.35
CA ARG A 142 -30.39 8.33 -14.84
C ARG A 142 -29.01 8.88 -14.51
N ALA A 143 -28.59 9.92 -15.21
CA ALA A 143 -27.34 10.62 -14.91
C ALA A 143 -27.31 10.99 -13.42
N PRO A 144 -26.12 11.02 -12.78
CA PRO A 144 -26.00 11.42 -11.39
C PRO A 144 -26.73 12.74 -11.15
N THR A 145 -27.57 12.77 -10.11
CA THR A 145 -28.40 13.92 -9.74
C THR A 145 -27.55 15.06 -9.20
N ALA A 146 -26.48 14.73 -8.48
CA ALA A 146 -25.55 15.69 -7.91
C ALA A 146 -24.09 15.20 -7.95
N PHE A 147 -23.15 16.12 -8.14
CA PHE A 147 -21.72 15.87 -7.96
C PHE A 147 -20.98 17.16 -7.57
N LEU A 148 -19.84 16.99 -6.91
CA LEU A 148 -18.89 18.06 -6.61
C LEU A 148 -17.48 17.53 -6.82
N GLN A 149 -16.67 18.27 -7.57
CA GLN A 149 -15.25 18.01 -7.77
C GLN A 149 -14.46 19.25 -7.36
N LEU A 150 -13.49 19.03 -6.50
CA LEU A 150 -12.50 19.98 -6.03
C LEU A 150 -11.15 19.69 -6.70
N ARG A 151 -10.38 20.74 -6.93
CA ARG A 151 -8.98 20.66 -7.36
C ARG A 151 -8.09 21.41 -6.37
N ALA A 152 -6.82 21.06 -6.32
CA ALA A 152 -5.87 21.79 -5.48
C ALA A 152 -5.83 23.29 -5.87
N ASP A 153 -5.77 24.17 -4.88
CA ASP A 153 -5.65 25.61 -5.08
C ASP A 153 -4.19 25.97 -5.37
N THR A 154 -3.88 26.31 -6.62
CA THR A 154 -2.53 26.69 -7.07
C THR A 154 -1.98 27.93 -6.36
N ASN A 155 -2.84 28.76 -5.76
CA ASN A 155 -2.43 30.00 -5.08
C ASN A 155 -2.16 29.79 -3.58
N LYS A 156 -2.43 28.60 -3.05
CA LYS A 156 -2.28 28.28 -1.63
C LYS A 156 -1.42 27.06 -1.44
N ARG A 157 -0.46 27.18 -0.53
CA ARG A 157 0.32 26.02 -0.09
C ARG A 157 -0.55 25.10 0.77
N PRO A 158 -0.26 23.79 0.79
CA PRO A 158 -0.86 22.89 1.77
C PRO A 158 -0.59 23.39 3.20
N ASP A 159 -1.61 23.30 4.05
CA ASP A 159 -1.54 23.68 5.46
C ASP A 159 -1.03 22.50 6.32
N ILE A 160 -0.46 22.82 7.48
CA ILE A 160 0.10 21.85 8.42
C ILE A 160 -0.75 21.82 9.69
N ARG A 161 -1.40 20.68 9.95
CA ARG A 161 -2.21 20.45 11.14
C ARG A 161 -1.65 19.30 11.96
N GLY A 162 -0.75 19.60 12.88
CA GLY A 162 -0.05 18.58 13.67
C GLY A 162 0.87 17.75 12.78
N ASN A 163 0.65 16.43 12.72
CA ASN A 163 1.37 15.49 11.85
C ASN A 163 0.74 15.31 10.46
N ILE A 164 -0.29 16.08 10.11
CA ILE A 164 -1.06 15.92 8.88
C ILE A 164 -0.85 17.12 7.96
N THR A 165 -0.66 16.87 6.66
CA THR A 165 -0.78 17.91 5.62
C THR A 165 -2.21 17.97 5.10
N VAL A 166 -2.77 19.18 5.05
CA VAL A 166 -4.12 19.48 4.54
C VAL A 166 -4.00 20.24 3.22
N ILE A 167 -4.56 19.67 2.16
CA ILE A 167 -4.55 20.26 0.82
C ILE A 167 -5.58 21.38 0.75
N SER A 168 -5.21 22.55 0.25
CA SER A 168 -6.17 23.64 0.00
C SER A 168 -6.94 23.36 -1.28
N TRP A 169 -8.28 23.44 -1.22
CA TRP A 169 -9.18 23.08 -2.30
C TRP A 169 -9.91 24.29 -2.90
N THR A 170 -10.17 24.24 -4.20
CA THR A 170 -11.08 25.13 -4.91
C THR A 170 -12.06 24.32 -5.76
N VAL A 171 -13.27 24.82 -5.99
CA VAL A 171 -14.27 24.14 -6.83
C VAL A 171 -13.79 24.07 -8.27
N SER A 172 -13.78 22.86 -8.83
CA SER A 172 -13.54 22.62 -10.26
C SER A 172 -14.85 22.46 -11.01
N ALA A 173 -15.78 21.66 -10.47
CA ALA A 173 -17.10 21.45 -11.07
C ALA A 173 -18.13 21.09 -10.00
N GLN A 174 -19.37 21.55 -10.16
CA GLN A 174 -20.47 21.24 -9.25
C GLN A 174 -21.79 21.13 -10.01
N ARG A 175 -22.65 20.21 -9.59
CA ARG A 175 -24.02 20.06 -10.07
C ARG A 175 -24.92 19.54 -8.95
N GLY A 176 -26.16 20.00 -8.92
CA GLY A 176 -27.17 19.56 -7.95
C GLY A 176 -26.94 20.16 -6.56
N ASN A 177 -27.84 19.84 -5.64
CA ASN A 177 -27.90 20.45 -4.31
C ASN A 177 -27.58 19.48 -3.16
N ALA A 178 -27.45 18.17 -3.46
CA ALA A 178 -27.17 17.15 -2.45
C ALA A 178 -25.74 17.23 -1.85
N ILE A 179 -24.86 18.03 -2.45
CA ILE A 179 -23.45 18.16 -2.06
C ILE A 179 -23.02 19.61 -2.22
N SER A 180 -22.32 20.16 -1.21
CA SER A 180 -21.76 21.51 -1.25
C SER A 180 -20.33 21.55 -0.70
N GLN A 181 -19.61 22.64 -0.98
CA GLN A 181 -18.32 22.91 -0.32
C GLN A 181 -18.55 23.88 0.84
N LYS A 182 -18.00 23.57 2.01
CA LYS A 182 -17.89 24.48 3.15
C LYS A 182 -16.43 24.57 3.57
N GLU A 183 -15.88 25.78 3.55
CA GLU A 183 -14.45 26.00 3.78
C GLU A 183 -13.59 25.11 2.87
N ASN A 184 -12.86 24.16 3.44
CA ASN A 184 -11.96 23.24 2.75
C ASN A 184 -12.48 21.79 2.77
N ARG A 185 -13.80 21.61 2.86
CA ARG A 185 -14.46 20.31 3.02
C ARG A 185 -15.66 20.16 2.09
N ILE A 186 -16.02 18.92 1.82
CA ILE A 186 -17.26 18.56 1.14
C ILE A 186 -18.32 18.26 2.21
N VAL A 187 -19.51 18.82 2.07
CA VAL A 187 -20.63 18.64 2.99
C VAL A 187 -21.79 17.99 2.26
N VAL A 188 -22.30 16.91 2.84
CA VAL A 188 -23.46 16.16 2.33
C VAL A 188 -24.75 16.83 2.82
N GLN A 189 -25.70 17.05 1.91
CA GLN A 189 -26.97 17.73 2.20
C GLN A 189 -28.16 16.78 2.26
N GLU A 190 -28.02 15.57 1.69
CA GLU A 190 -29.07 14.56 1.59
C GLU A 190 -28.48 13.20 1.96
N ASP A 191 -29.24 12.33 2.62
CA ASP A 191 -28.79 10.97 2.89
C ASP A 191 -28.70 10.16 1.58
N GLY A 192 -27.69 9.32 1.44
CA GLY A 192 -27.60 8.46 0.25
C GLY A 192 -26.31 7.68 0.10
N TYR A 193 -26.20 7.01 -1.06
CA TYR A 193 -24.97 6.38 -1.49
C TYR A 193 -24.22 7.31 -2.43
N TYR A 194 -22.91 7.41 -2.21
CA TYR A 194 -22.04 8.32 -2.94
C TYR A 194 -20.81 7.57 -3.44
N LEU A 195 -20.42 7.83 -4.68
CA LEU A 195 -19.09 7.50 -5.17
C LEU A 195 -18.14 8.63 -4.76
N VAL A 196 -17.21 8.32 -3.86
CA VAL A 196 -16.16 9.23 -3.41
C VAL A 196 -14.86 8.84 -4.11
N PHE A 197 -14.11 9.83 -4.61
CA PHE A 197 -12.85 9.60 -5.31
C PHE A 197 -11.85 10.71 -5.03
N GLY A 198 -10.55 10.38 -5.08
CA GLY A 198 -9.48 11.35 -4.89
C GLY A 198 -8.18 10.90 -5.52
N GLN A 199 -7.40 11.88 -5.98
CA GLN A 199 -6.06 11.70 -6.50
C GLN A 199 -5.12 12.73 -5.91
N VAL A 200 -3.89 12.31 -5.60
CA VAL A 200 -2.78 13.21 -5.25
C VAL A 200 -1.54 12.81 -6.05
N LEU A 201 -0.89 13.78 -6.69
CA LEU A 201 0.45 13.60 -7.26
C LEU A 201 1.48 13.97 -6.19
N PHE A 202 2.22 12.97 -5.70
CA PHE A 202 3.24 13.15 -4.69
C PHE A 202 4.61 13.42 -5.33
N GLU A 203 5.27 14.46 -4.81
CA GLU A 203 6.64 14.87 -5.18
C GLU A 203 7.60 14.77 -3.98
N SER A 204 7.12 14.17 -2.89
CA SER A 204 7.89 14.02 -1.66
C SER A 204 8.91 12.88 -1.78
N PRO A 205 10.20 13.11 -1.44
CA PRO A 205 11.16 12.02 -1.28
C PRO A 205 10.85 11.28 0.04
N SER A 206 10.28 10.08 -0.07
CA SER A 206 9.91 9.21 1.05
C SER A 206 9.89 7.76 0.56
N ILE A 207 9.83 6.76 1.44
CA ILE A 207 9.68 5.36 1.00
C ILE A 207 8.24 5.10 0.53
N VAL A 208 7.26 5.65 1.27
CA VAL A 208 5.83 5.56 0.97
C VAL A 208 5.17 6.91 1.23
N MET A 209 4.28 7.29 0.32
CA MET A 209 3.33 8.40 0.44
C MET A 209 1.91 7.88 0.28
N GLY A 210 0.94 8.70 0.67
CA GLY A 210 -0.46 8.28 0.61
C GLY A 210 -1.39 9.34 1.15
N HIS A 211 -2.67 9.17 0.89
CA HIS A 211 -3.71 10.03 1.43
C HIS A 211 -4.86 9.19 1.97
N VAL A 212 -5.65 9.80 2.83
CA VAL A 212 -6.87 9.22 3.39
C VAL A 212 -8.03 10.16 3.16
N VAL A 213 -9.18 9.59 2.83
CA VAL A 213 -10.47 10.28 2.84
C VAL A 213 -11.20 9.85 4.10
N ARG A 214 -11.65 10.81 4.91
CA ARG A 214 -12.33 10.54 6.18
C ARG A 214 -13.57 11.41 6.36
N SER A 215 -14.54 10.90 7.09
CA SER A 215 -15.67 11.70 7.61
C SER A 215 -15.29 12.32 8.97
N ARG A 216 -15.71 13.55 9.22
CA ARG A 216 -15.55 14.20 10.53
C ARG A 216 -16.62 13.79 11.55
N ALA A 217 -17.80 13.36 11.08
CA ALA A 217 -18.88 12.94 11.97
C ALA A 217 -18.51 11.67 12.75
N SER A 218 -17.66 10.82 12.15
CA SER A 218 -17.04 9.68 12.80
C SER A 218 -15.52 9.78 12.66
N ALA A 219 -14.85 10.27 13.70
CA ALA A 219 -13.39 10.37 13.75
C ALA A 219 -12.68 9.01 13.59
N GLU A 220 -13.41 7.89 13.66
CA GLU A 220 -12.94 6.52 13.42
C GLU A 220 -13.17 6.04 11.97
N ALA A 221 -13.93 6.76 11.14
CA ALA A 221 -14.27 6.33 9.77
C ALA A 221 -13.32 6.93 8.73
N GLU A 222 -12.13 6.36 8.64
CA GLU A 222 -11.38 6.40 7.39
C GLU A 222 -12.18 5.63 6.33
N LEU A 223 -12.65 6.36 5.32
CA LEU A 223 -13.51 5.81 4.27
C LEU A 223 -12.68 5.13 3.19
N LEU A 224 -11.60 5.80 2.77
CA LEU A 224 -10.72 5.35 1.68
C LEU A 224 -9.28 5.70 2.02
N ARG A 225 -8.35 4.85 1.59
CA ARG A 225 -6.91 5.07 1.70
C ARG A 225 -6.21 4.70 0.42
N CYS A 226 -5.26 5.54 0.03
CA CYS A 226 -4.31 5.24 -1.02
C CYS A 226 -2.89 5.27 -0.45
N LEU A 227 -2.07 4.26 -0.78
CA LEU A 227 -0.64 4.21 -0.46
C LEU A 227 0.15 3.95 -1.73
N GLN A 228 1.28 4.62 -1.88
CA GLN A 228 2.14 4.53 -3.04
C GLN A 228 3.61 4.55 -2.62
N ALA A 229 4.37 3.57 -3.12
CA ALA A 229 5.82 3.58 -3.00
C ALA A 229 6.40 4.68 -3.89
N MET A 230 7.42 5.38 -3.40
CA MET A 230 8.04 6.48 -4.16
C MET A 230 9.48 6.13 -4.57
N PRO A 231 9.93 6.58 -5.74
CA PRO A 231 11.34 6.43 -6.12
C PRO A 231 12.22 7.40 -5.34
N ASP A 232 13.46 6.98 -5.05
CA ASP A 232 14.45 7.81 -4.36
C ASP A 232 14.88 9.05 -5.18
N ARG A 233 14.83 8.94 -6.51
CA ARG A 233 15.18 10.01 -7.45
C ARG A 233 13.97 10.43 -8.25
N TYR A 234 13.77 11.75 -8.36
CA TYR A 234 12.68 12.37 -9.13
C TYR A 234 11.30 11.82 -8.73
N PRO A 235 10.87 11.99 -7.46
CA PRO A 235 9.56 11.54 -6.99
C PRO A 235 8.44 12.23 -7.77
N ALA A 236 7.62 11.44 -8.47
CA ALA A 236 6.48 11.92 -9.24
C ALA A 236 5.48 10.77 -9.47
N ASN A 237 4.83 10.31 -8.40
CA ASN A 237 3.82 9.25 -8.48
C ASN A 237 2.45 9.77 -8.07
N THR A 238 1.43 9.42 -8.87
CA THR A 238 0.04 9.61 -8.49
C THR A 238 -0.45 8.47 -7.60
N CYS A 239 -1.33 8.79 -6.67
CA CYS A 239 -2.09 7.81 -5.90
C CYS A 239 -3.57 8.17 -6.05
N TYR A 240 -4.36 7.27 -6.65
CA TYR A 240 -5.80 7.42 -6.86
C TYR A 240 -6.56 6.38 -6.03
N THR A 241 -7.67 6.79 -5.42
CA THR A 241 -8.62 5.88 -4.77
C THR A 241 -10.04 6.31 -5.05
N ALA A 242 -10.96 5.34 -5.13
CA ALA A 242 -12.38 5.59 -5.21
C ALA A 242 -13.18 4.46 -4.54
N GLY A 243 -14.36 4.77 -4.04
CA GLY A 243 -15.26 3.78 -3.47
C GLY A 243 -16.66 4.33 -3.23
N THR A 244 -17.62 3.41 -3.15
CA THR A 244 -19.01 3.74 -2.81
C THR A 244 -19.18 3.71 -1.29
N VAL A 245 -19.68 4.79 -0.72
CA VAL A 245 -19.91 4.96 0.72
C VAL A 245 -21.34 5.44 0.95
N GLN A 246 -21.93 5.00 2.06
CA GLN A 246 -23.16 5.58 2.56
C GLN A 246 -22.81 6.80 3.40
N LEU A 247 -23.42 7.95 3.08
CA LEU A 247 -23.23 9.21 3.82
C LEU A 247 -24.58 9.74 4.26
N LEU A 248 -24.58 10.39 5.42
CA LEU A 248 -25.74 11.04 6.00
C LEU A 248 -25.64 12.55 5.80
N GLN A 249 -26.79 13.22 5.87
CA GLN A 249 -26.87 14.67 5.91
C GLN A 249 -25.94 15.22 7.01
N ASP A 250 -25.26 16.31 6.67
CA ASP A 250 -24.24 16.98 7.47
C ASP A 250 -22.92 16.22 7.65
N ASP A 251 -22.72 15.06 6.99
CA ASP A 251 -21.39 14.46 6.89
C ASP A 251 -20.42 15.42 6.19
N GLU A 252 -19.31 15.71 6.87
CA GLU A 252 -18.21 16.51 6.33
C GLU A 252 -17.04 15.59 5.94
N LEU A 253 -16.71 15.57 4.66
CA LEU A 253 -15.58 14.81 4.12
C LEU A 253 -14.34 15.69 3.92
N GLU A 254 -13.19 15.12 4.25
CA GLU A 254 -11.88 15.71 3.97
C GLU A 254 -10.89 14.67 3.45
N LEU A 255 -10.01 15.11 2.54
CA LEU A 255 -8.86 14.36 2.06
C LEU A 255 -7.59 14.96 2.66
N VAL A 256 -6.82 14.13 3.37
CA VAL A 256 -5.61 14.57 4.08
C VAL A 256 -4.44 13.60 3.87
N ILE A 257 -3.22 14.08 4.09
CA ILE A 257 -1.99 13.29 4.00
C ILE A 257 -1.46 13.07 5.43
N PRO A 258 -1.65 11.88 6.02
CA PRO A 258 -1.26 11.61 7.41
C PRO A 258 0.24 11.37 7.55
N ASP A 259 0.77 11.66 8.76
CA ASP A 259 2.16 11.40 9.17
C ASP A 259 3.24 12.01 8.25
N ARG A 260 2.87 13.06 7.54
CA ARG A 260 3.70 13.76 6.55
C ARG A 260 3.40 15.25 6.58
N PRO A 261 3.79 16.00 7.63
CA PRO A 261 3.40 17.40 7.82
C PRO A 261 3.94 18.36 6.75
N THR A 262 4.96 17.98 5.99
CA THR A 262 5.57 18.78 4.93
C THR A 262 5.53 18.06 3.59
N ALA A 263 4.41 17.37 3.28
CA ALA A 263 4.26 16.67 2.03
C ALA A 263 4.33 17.64 0.83
N LEU A 264 5.26 17.39 -0.07
CA LEU A 264 5.34 18.00 -1.39
C LEU A 264 4.39 17.25 -2.34
N ILE A 265 3.49 18.02 -2.95
CA ILE A 265 2.50 17.56 -3.91
C ILE A 265 2.41 18.56 -5.05
N SER A 266 2.05 18.07 -6.24
CA SER A 266 1.67 18.94 -7.34
C SER A 266 0.27 19.53 -7.11
N THR A 267 0.13 20.82 -7.39
CA THR A 267 -1.15 21.54 -7.38
C THR A 267 -1.68 21.85 -8.79
N ASP A 268 -1.05 21.30 -9.83
CA ASP A 268 -1.47 21.47 -11.22
C ASP A 268 -2.90 20.94 -11.46
N GLU A 269 -3.60 21.50 -12.45
CA GLU A 269 -5.06 21.44 -12.59
C GLU A 269 -5.66 20.02 -12.63
N ASP A 270 -4.92 19.04 -13.15
CA ASP A 270 -5.32 17.66 -13.36
C ASP A 270 -4.56 16.66 -12.48
N SER A 271 -3.62 17.14 -11.66
CA SER A 271 -2.72 16.29 -10.88
C SER A 271 -3.32 15.84 -9.54
N THR A 272 -3.99 16.77 -8.84
CA THR A 272 -4.52 16.57 -7.48
C THR A 272 -5.95 17.07 -7.38
N PHE A 273 -6.89 16.16 -7.14
CA PHE A 273 -8.32 16.44 -7.09
C PHE A 273 -9.06 15.54 -6.09
N PHE A 274 -10.23 15.98 -5.64
CA PHE A 274 -11.08 15.27 -4.70
C PHE A 274 -12.54 15.50 -5.06
N GLY A 275 -13.37 14.46 -5.12
CA GLY A 275 -14.75 14.63 -5.55
C GLY A 275 -15.70 13.54 -5.06
N VAL A 276 -16.98 13.85 -5.23
CA VAL A 276 -18.11 13.04 -4.78
C VAL A 276 -19.24 13.10 -5.81
N ILE A 277 -19.86 11.97 -6.11
CA ILE A 277 -21.00 11.82 -7.01
C ILE A 277 -22.12 11.08 -6.28
N GLN A 278 -23.32 11.65 -6.23
CA GLN A 278 -24.52 10.98 -5.68
C GLN A 278 -24.98 9.86 -6.62
N LEU A 279 -25.23 8.68 -6.06
CA LEU A 279 -25.72 7.51 -6.78
C LEU A 279 -27.25 7.44 -6.66
N ASN A 280 -27.91 7.09 -7.76
CA ASN A 280 -29.36 6.95 -7.88
C ASN A 280 -29.83 5.52 -7.63
#